data_AF-A0A7Y0Q5M3-F1
#
_entry.id   AF-A0A7Y0Q5M3-F1
#
_cell.length_a   1.000
_cell.length_b   1.000
_cell.length_c   1.000
_cell.angle_alpha   90.00
_cell.angle_beta   90.00
_cell.angle_gamma   90.00
#
_symmetry.space_group_name_H-M   'P 1'
#
loop_
_entity.id
_entity.type
_entity.pdbx_description
1 polymer ?
#
loop_
_entity_poly.entity_id
_entity_poly.type
_entity_poly.pdbx_seq_one_letter_code
_entity_poly.pdbx_strand_id
1 'polypeptide(L)'
;MSSPNIFKDHARKSFSFLIDLYGFREQALDKLDNEFSVNFITSKTKIVIEGINWGLNSRVAIGSSIGKFENYDLGDALTVFCPEHSLNETDFKKSQIEQLSLMASLLKECVEPILLGDHSSFPKLAKIVKKRAKEFSRL
;
A
#
# COMPACT_ATOMS: atom_id res chain seq x y z
N MET A 1 -10.97 2.76 18.65
CA MET A 1 -9.61 2.96 18.10
C MET A 1 -8.80 1.72 18.40
N SER A 2 -8.28 1.05 17.38
CA SER A 2 -7.31 -0.04 17.54
C SER A 2 -6.00 0.56 18.06
N SER A 3 -5.29 -0.09 19.00
CA SER A 3 -3.97 0.37 19.40
C SER A 3 -2.95 0.18 18.25
N PRO A 4 -1.82 0.91 18.24
CA PRO A 4 -0.77 0.72 17.23
C PRO A 4 -0.32 -0.75 17.10
N ASN A 5 -0.24 -1.47 18.23
CA ASN A 5 0.14 -2.88 18.23
C ASN A 5 -0.92 -3.77 17.56
N ILE A 6 -2.21 -3.56 17.88
CA ILE A 6 -3.30 -4.31 17.24
C ILE A 6 -3.28 -4.09 15.73
N PHE A 7 -3.11 -2.85 15.27
CA PHE A 7 -2.99 -2.55 13.84
C PHE A 7 -1.84 -3.32 13.20
N LYS A 8 -0.63 -3.22 13.78
CA LYS A 8 0.56 -3.88 13.24
C LYS A 8 0.42 -5.39 13.17
N ASP A 9 -0.17 -6.01 14.19
CA ASP A 9 -0.37 -7.46 14.22
C ASP A 9 -1.33 -7.91 13.12
N HIS A 10 -2.43 -7.17 12.90
CA HIS A 10 -3.34 -7.45 11.79
C HIS A 10 -2.68 -7.19 10.43
N ALA A 11 -1.92 -6.09 10.28
CA ALA A 11 -1.20 -5.80 9.04
C ALA A 11 -0.17 -6.89 8.72
N ARG A 12 0.66 -7.29 9.69
CA ARG A 12 1.62 -8.40 9.51
C ARG A 12 0.93 -9.70 9.11
N LYS A 13 -0.19 -10.02 9.76
CA LYS A 13 -0.95 -11.22 9.44
C LYS A 13 -1.50 -11.18 8.01
N SER A 14 -2.20 -10.11 7.65
CA SER A 14 -2.82 -9.97 6.32
C SER A 14 -1.80 -9.92 5.19
N PHE A 15 -0.63 -9.32 5.41
CA PHE A 15 0.41 -9.13 4.40
C PHE A 15 1.58 -10.12 4.51
N SER A 16 1.45 -11.18 5.33
CA SER A 16 2.47 -12.23 5.51
C SER A 16 2.96 -12.84 4.19
N PHE A 17 2.08 -12.95 3.19
CA PHE A 17 2.40 -13.45 1.86
C PHE A 17 3.55 -12.68 1.17
N LEU A 18 3.78 -11.40 1.52
CA LEU A 18 4.91 -10.63 0.97
C LEU A 18 6.24 -11.28 1.34
N ILE A 19 6.35 -11.77 2.58
CA ILE A 19 7.54 -12.51 3.04
C ILE A 19 7.53 -13.90 2.43
N ASP A 20 6.44 -14.64 2.62
CA ASP A 20 6.38 -16.07 2.33
C ASP A 20 6.51 -16.40 0.84
N LEU A 21 6.00 -15.53 -0.04
CA LEU A 21 5.93 -15.78 -1.49
C LEU A 21 6.86 -14.90 -2.31
N TYR A 22 7.11 -13.66 -1.87
CA TYR A 22 7.81 -12.65 -2.67
C TYR A 22 9.17 -12.24 -2.09
N GLY A 23 9.61 -12.85 -0.98
CA GLY A 23 10.93 -12.63 -0.40
C GLY A 23 11.14 -11.24 0.20
N PHE A 24 10.06 -10.55 0.57
CA PHE A 24 10.17 -9.32 1.35
C PHE A 24 10.67 -9.63 2.76
N ARG A 25 11.22 -8.60 3.41
CA ARG A 25 11.47 -8.58 4.86
C ARG A 25 10.75 -7.39 5.48
N GLU A 26 10.35 -7.52 6.74
CA GLU A 26 9.88 -6.37 7.51
C GLU A 26 11.05 -5.42 7.78
N GLN A 27 10.87 -4.13 7.50
CA GLN A 27 11.80 -3.07 7.80
C GLN A 27 11.38 -2.40 9.12
N ALA A 28 12.32 -2.26 10.05
CA ALA A 28 12.10 -1.50 11.28
C ALA A 28 11.74 -0.04 10.94
N LEU A 29 10.78 0.50 11.69
CA LEU A 29 10.37 1.89 11.55
C LEU A 29 11.42 2.84 12.14
N ASP A 30 11.62 3.97 11.48
CA ASP A 30 12.40 5.08 12.00
C ASP A 30 11.56 5.94 12.97
N LYS A 31 12.23 6.79 13.77
CA LYS A 31 11.56 7.66 14.77
C LYS A 31 10.51 8.61 14.18
N LEU A 32 10.62 8.91 12.89
CA LEU A 32 9.72 9.83 12.17
C LEU A 32 8.58 9.09 11.45
N ASP A 33 8.62 7.76 11.42
CA ASP A 33 7.58 6.98 10.78
C ASP A 33 6.30 6.99 11.62
N ASN A 34 5.16 6.86 10.94
CA ASN A 34 3.85 6.74 11.57
C ASN A 34 3.83 5.49 12.48
N GLU A 35 3.40 5.66 13.73
CA GLU A 35 3.35 4.58 14.71
C GLU A 35 2.37 3.46 14.29
N PHE A 36 1.40 3.75 13.42
CA PHE A 36 0.50 2.80 12.77
C PHE A 36 1.04 2.40 11.40
N SER A 37 2.29 1.96 11.31
CA SER A 37 2.86 1.50 10.04
C SER A 37 3.59 0.18 10.13
N VAL A 38 3.59 -0.55 9.02
CA VAL A 38 4.42 -1.72 8.79
C VAL A 38 5.03 -1.58 7.39
N ASN A 39 6.36 -1.64 7.33
CA ASN A 39 7.12 -1.50 6.10
C ASN A 39 7.65 -2.86 5.69
N PHE A 40 7.41 -3.25 4.44
CA PHE A 40 8.01 -4.44 3.82
C PHE A 40 8.95 -4.01 2.70
N ILE A 41 10.10 -4.67 2.57
CA ILE A 41 11.12 -4.28 1.59
C ILE A 41 11.83 -5.49 0.97
N THR A 42 12.14 -5.42 -0.33
CA THR A 42 13.14 -6.26 -1.01
C THR A 42 14.33 -5.39 -1.45
N SER A 43 15.27 -5.94 -2.22
CA SER A 43 16.32 -5.12 -2.86
C SER A 43 15.78 -4.21 -3.98
N LYS A 44 14.52 -4.38 -4.40
CA LYS A 44 13.90 -3.62 -5.48
C LYS A 44 12.69 -2.83 -5.01
N THR A 45 11.75 -3.45 -4.30
CA THR A 45 10.44 -2.87 -3.98
C THR A 45 10.30 -2.58 -2.49
N LYS A 46 9.67 -1.45 -2.14
CA LYS A 46 9.19 -1.13 -0.79
C LYS A 46 7.66 -1.02 -0.81
N ILE A 47 7.01 -1.65 0.17
CA ILE A 47 5.57 -1.56 0.44
C ILE A 47 5.40 -0.97 1.84
N VAL A 48 4.55 0.05 1.96
CA VAL A 48 4.25 0.72 3.23
C VAL A 48 2.75 0.54 3.51
N ILE A 49 2.41 -0.02 4.66
CA ILE A 49 1.02 -0.23 5.09
C ILE A 49 0.78 0.67 6.30
N GLU A 50 -0.18 1.58 6.20
CA GLU A 50 -0.41 2.64 7.20
C GLU A 50 -1.85 2.67 7.67
N GLY A 51 -2.05 2.90 8.96
CA GLY A 51 -3.29 3.43 9.50
C GLY A 51 -3.32 4.94 9.27
N ILE A 52 -4.37 5.43 8.62
CA ILE A 52 -4.60 6.86 8.35
C ILE A 52 -5.89 7.33 9.03
N ASN A 53 -6.12 8.65 9.05
CA ASN A 53 -7.29 9.27 9.68
C ASN A 53 -7.46 8.81 11.14
N TRP A 54 -6.40 8.93 11.93
CA TRP A 54 -6.37 8.50 13.34
C TRP A 54 -6.71 7.01 13.55
N GLY A 55 -6.35 6.17 12.57
CA GLY A 55 -6.58 4.73 12.62
C GLY A 55 -8.00 4.31 12.21
N LEU A 56 -8.75 5.18 11.55
CA LEU A 56 -10.07 4.83 10.99
C LEU A 56 -9.96 4.09 9.67
N ASN A 57 -8.96 4.43 8.85
CA ASN A 57 -8.75 3.84 7.53
C ASN A 57 -7.36 3.23 7.41
N SER A 58 -7.20 2.40 6.38
CA SER A 58 -5.93 1.80 5.99
C SER A 58 -5.48 2.33 4.63
N ARG A 59 -4.17 2.33 4.41
CA ARG A 59 -3.53 2.70 3.15
C ARG A 59 -2.42 1.71 2.86
N VAL A 60 -2.25 1.39 1.58
CA VAL A 60 -1.09 0.66 1.07
C VAL A 60 -0.41 1.52 0.03
N ALA A 61 0.88 1.79 0.22
CA ALA A 61 1.71 2.54 -0.70
C ALA A 61 2.87 1.70 -1.24
N ILE A 62 3.22 1.93 -2.50
CA ILE A 62 4.13 1.13 -3.30
C ILE A 62 5.22 2.05 -3.88
N GLY A 63 6.45 1.55 -3.92
CA GLY A 63 7.55 2.26 -4.56
C GLY A 63 8.83 1.43 -4.64
N SER A 64 9.84 2.03 -5.23
CA SER A 64 11.20 1.52 -5.25
C SER A 64 11.82 1.58 -3.86
N SER A 65 12.58 0.56 -3.52
CA SER A 65 13.48 0.55 -2.36
C SER A 65 14.79 1.30 -2.63
N ILE A 66 15.08 1.61 -3.90
CA ILE A 66 16.28 2.29 -4.34
C ILE A 66 15.93 3.75 -4.66
N GLY A 67 16.63 4.68 -4.02
CA GLY A 67 16.43 6.11 -4.23
C GLY A 67 15.24 6.67 -3.45
N LYS A 68 14.54 7.64 -4.05
CA LYS A 68 13.40 8.28 -3.40
C LYS A 68 12.15 7.42 -3.55
N PHE A 69 11.53 7.08 -2.43
CA PHE A 69 10.26 6.36 -2.41
C PHE A 69 9.14 7.17 -3.11
N GLU A 70 8.52 6.57 -4.12
CA GLU A 70 7.54 7.22 -4.97
C GLU A 70 6.16 7.35 -4.32
N ASN A 71 5.82 6.44 -3.41
CA ASN A 71 4.61 6.48 -2.59
C ASN A 71 3.30 6.40 -3.42
N TYR A 72 3.24 5.51 -4.41
CA TYR A 72 2.04 5.26 -5.21
C TYR A 72 0.98 4.53 -4.39
N ASP A 73 -0.26 5.02 -4.36
CA ASP A 73 -1.33 4.34 -3.62
C ASP A 73 -1.72 3.02 -4.33
N LEU A 74 -2.12 2.00 -3.56
CA LEU A 74 -2.66 0.76 -4.14
C LEU A 74 -3.83 1.06 -5.09
N GLY A 75 -4.67 2.05 -4.77
CA GLY A 75 -5.72 2.51 -5.68
C GLY A 75 -5.18 2.94 -7.05
N ASP A 76 -4.05 3.65 -7.11
CA ASP A 76 -3.41 4.04 -8.37
C ASP A 76 -2.93 2.79 -9.13
N ALA A 77 -2.34 1.81 -8.43
CA ALA A 77 -1.91 0.55 -9.03
C ALA A 77 -3.08 -0.26 -9.61
N LEU A 78 -4.21 -0.32 -8.91
CA LEU A 78 -5.41 -1.01 -9.39
C LEU A 78 -5.92 -0.41 -10.70
N THR A 79 -5.87 0.91 -10.89
CA THR A 79 -6.25 1.51 -12.18
C THR A 79 -5.38 1.04 -13.36
N VAL A 80 -4.17 0.55 -13.11
CA VAL A 80 -3.24 0.06 -14.14
C VAL A 80 -3.42 -1.43 -14.40
N PHE A 81 -3.60 -2.22 -13.34
CA PHE A 81 -3.52 -3.68 -13.43
C PHE A 81 -4.87 -4.40 -13.28
N CYS A 82 -5.81 -3.85 -12.49
CA CYS A 82 -7.12 -4.43 -12.22
C CYS A 82 -8.19 -3.31 -12.08
N PRO A 83 -8.53 -2.60 -13.17
CA PRO A 83 -9.44 -1.47 -13.10
C PRO A 83 -10.85 -1.86 -12.58
N GLU A 84 -11.28 -3.10 -12.80
CA GLU A 84 -12.53 -3.67 -12.31
C GLU A 84 -12.57 -3.85 -10.78
N HIS A 85 -11.41 -3.84 -10.12
CA HIS A 85 -11.28 -3.95 -8.66
C HIS A 85 -11.00 -2.60 -7.99
N SER A 86 -11.40 -1.49 -8.61
CA SER A 86 -11.21 -0.15 -8.05
C SER A 86 -11.89 0.00 -6.68
N LEU A 87 -11.14 0.48 -5.70
CA LEU A 87 -11.65 0.79 -4.36
C LEU A 87 -12.67 1.94 -4.42
N ASN A 88 -13.76 1.81 -3.67
CA ASN A 88 -14.83 2.80 -3.64
C ASN A 88 -15.19 3.23 -2.19
N GLU A 89 -16.09 4.19 -2.04
CA GLU A 89 -16.48 4.73 -0.72
C GLU A 89 -17.01 3.67 0.25
N THR A 90 -17.66 2.61 -0.24
CA THR A 90 -18.18 1.54 0.63
C THR A 90 -17.06 0.70 1.24
N ASP A 91 -15.91 0.58 0.56
CA ASP A 91 -14.73 -0.10 1.10
C ASP A 91 -14.13 0.69 2.26
N PHE A 92 -14.17 2.03 2.18
CA PHE A 92 -13.71 2.92 3.25
C PHE A 92 -14.70 3.05 4.41
N LYS A 93 -15.92 2.52 4.30
CA LYS A 93 -16.86 2.39 5.43
C LYS A 93 -16.64 1.11 6.25
N LYS A 94 -15.83 0.18 5.76
CA LYS A 94 -15.46 -1.05 6.48
C LYS A 94 -14.56 -0.74 7.66
N SER A 95 -14.47 -1.66 8.62
CA SER A 95 -13.49 -1.56 9.69
C SER A 95 -12.07 -1.57 9.14
N GLN A 96 -11.14 -0.97 9.89
CA GLN A 96 -9.73 -0.91 9.49
C GLN A 96 -9.13 -2.31 9.22
N ILE A 97 -9.54 -3.33 9.98
CA ILE A 97 -9.08 -4.71 9.82
C ILE A 97 -9.63 -5.34 8.53
N GLU A 98 -10.90 -5.11 8.21
CA GLU A 98 -11.49 -5.54 6.94
C GLU A 98 -10.81 -4.86 5.75
N GLN A 99 -10.49 -3.57 5.87
CA GLN A 99 -9.72 -2.84 4.86
C GLN A 99 -8.33 -3.47 4.66
N LEU A 100 -7.62 -3.84 5.73
CA LEU A 100 -6.31 -4.50 5.62
C LEU A 100 -6.40 -5.82 4.87
N SER A 101 -7.39 -6.66 5.18
CA SER A 101 -7.60 -7.94 4.50
C SER A 101 -7.96 -7.76 3.02
N LEU A 102 -8.84 -6.81 2.70
CA LEU A 102 -9.21 -6.48 1.32
C LEU A 102 -7.98 -6.00 0.52
N MET A 103 -7.25 -5.02 1.06
CA MET A 103 -6.09 -4.45 0.41
C MET A 103 -4.96 -5.49 0.23
N ALA A 104 -4.80 -6.42 1.16
CA ALA A 104 -3.85 -7.52 1.04
C ALA A 104 -4.21 -8.45 -0.14
N SER A 105 -5.49 -8.84 -0.27
CA SER A 105 -5.96 -9.66 -1.40
C SER A 105 -5.71 -8.95 -2.73
N LEU A 106 -6.13 -7.69 -2.82
CA LEU A 106 -5.96 -6.87 -4.02
C LEU A 106 -4.50 -6.66 -4.39
N LEU A 107 -3.62 -6.39 -3.42
CA LEU A 107 -2.18 -6.25 -3.67
C LEU A 107 -1.60 -7.55 -4.24
N LYS A 108 -1.97 -8.69 -3.65
CA LYS A 108 -1.50 -10.02 -4.06
C LYS A 108 -1.98 -10.39 -5.47
N GLU A 109 -3.26 -10.20 -5.75
CA GLU A 109 -3.89 -10.64 -6.99
C GLU A 109 -3.56 -9.72 -8.17
N CYS A 110 -3.50 -8.42 -7.94
CA CYS A 110 -3.48 -7.44 -9.02
C CYS A 110 -2.12 -6.82 -9.28
N VAL A 111 -1.18 -6.89 -8.33
CA VAL A 111 0.05 -6.07 -8.39
C VAL A 111 1.31 -6.94 -8.39
N GLU A 112 1.14 -8.22 -8.74
CA GLU A 112 2.22 -9.22 -8.77
C GLU A 112 3.48 -8.79 -9.53
N PRO A 113 3.42 -8.16 -10.72
CA PRO A 113 4.63 -7.71 -11.41
C PRO A 113 5.53 -6.81 -10.55
N ILE A 114 4.95 -5.88 -9.79
CA ILE A 114 5.72 -4.99 -8.90
C ILE A 114 6.26 -5.75 -7.67
N LEU A 115 5.50 -6.73 -7.17
CA LEU A 115 5.95 -7.60 -6.08
C LEU A 115 7.18 -8.43 -6.49
N LEU A 116 7.26 -8.85 -7.77
CA LEU A 116 8.42 -9.49 -8.37
C LEU A 116 9.56 -8.50 -8.73
N GLY A 117 9.34 -7.20 -8.51
CA GLY A 117 10.32 -6.14 -8.74
C GLY A 117 10.39 -5.63 -10.17
N ASP A 118 9.36 -5.85 -10.99
CA ASP A 118 9.19 -5.15 -12.26
C ASP A 118 8.52 -3.79 -12.04
N HIS A 119 9.27 -2.72 -12.29
CA HIS A 119 8.81 -1.33 -12.14
C HIS A 119 8.52 -0.64 -13.47
N SER A 120 8.41 -1.39 -14.57
CA SER A 120 8.10 -0.86 -15.91
C SER A 120 6.80 -0.03 -15.96
N SER A 121 5.88 -0.28 -15.02
CA SER A 121 4.61 0.45 -14.86
C SER A 121 4.73 1.79 -14.12
N PHE A 122 5.83 2.06 -13.42
CA PHE A 122 5.98 3.27 -12.57
C PHE A 122 5.79 4.57 -13.35
N PRO A 123 6.28 4.74 -14.59
CA PRO A 123 5.98 5.93 -15.39
C PRO A 123 4.48 6.14 -15.64
N LYS A 124 3.69 5.06 -15.74
CA LYS A 124 2.23 5.14 -15.89
C LYS A 124 1.56 5.54 -14.56
N LEU A 125 1.99 4.96 -13.45
CA LEU A 125 1.52 5.33 -12.10
C LEU A 125 1.83 6.81 -11.79
N ALA A 126 3.03 7.28 -12.11
CA ALA A 126 3.41 8.67 -11.95
C ALA A 126 2.49 9.64 -12.71
N LYS A 127 2.01 9.25 -13.91
CA LYS A 127 1.05 10.06 -14.67
C LYS A 127 -0.32 10.10 -14.00
N ILE A 128 -0.77 8.98 -13.44
CA ILE A 128 -2.05 8.89 -12.71
C ILE A 128 -2.01 9.79 -11.46
N VAL A 129 -0.97 9.68 -10.64
CA VAL A 129 -0.80 10.53 -9.45
C VAL A 129 -0.76 12.01 -9.83
N LYS A 130 -0.01 12.38 -10.86
CA LYS A 130 0.04 13.77 -11.35
C LYS A 130 -1.32 14.27 -11.84
N LYS A 131 -2.13 13.42 -12.47
CA LYS A 131 -3.48 13.78 -12.92
C LYS A 131 -4.40 14.03 -11.73
N ARG A 132 -4.44 13.09 -10.77
CA ARG A 132 -5.21 13.20 -9.52
C ARG A 132 -4.85 14.48 -8.75
N ALA A 133 -3.55 14.75 -8.57
CA ALA A 133 -3.10 15.95 -7.86
C ALA A 133 -3.58 17.26 -8.51
N LYS A 134 -3.62 17.31 -9.86
CA LYS A 134 -4.14 18.48 -10.59
C LYS A 134 -5.65 18.67 -10.45
N GLU A 135 -6.40 17.56 -10.34
CA GLU A 135 -7.84 17.61 -10.13
C GLU A 135 -8.16 18.15 -8.73
N PHE A 136 -7.42 17.69 -7.71
CA PHE A 136 -7.56 18.22 -6.35
C PHE A 136 -7.07 19.66 -6.18
N SER A 137 -6.02 20.09 -6.90
CA SER A 137 -5.52 21.47 -6.81
C SER A 137 -6.40 22.50 -7.53
N ARG A 138 -7.43 22.04 -8.26
CA ARG A 138 -8.40 22.88 -8.98
C ARG A 138 -9.73 23.04 -8.25
N LEU A 139 -9.90 22.31 -7.15
CA LEU A 139 -11.01 22.43 -6.20
C LEU A 139 -10.61 23.37 -5.07
#